data_AF-A0AAN5BS51-F1
#
_entry.id   AF-A0AAN5BS51-F1
#
_cell.length_a   1.000
_cell.length_b   1.000
_cell.length_c   1.000
_cell.angle_alpha   90.00
_cell.angle_beta   90.00
_cell.angle_gamma   90.00
#
_symmetry.space_group_name_H-M   'P 1'
#
loop_
_entity.id
_entity.type
_entity.pdbx_description
1 polymer ?
#
loop_
_entity_poly.entity_id
_entity_poly.type
_entity_poly.pdbx_seq_one_letter_code
_entity_poly.pdbx_strand_id
1 'polypeptide(L)'
;MVREHTTPRSVILTYSTCVAQGYTNFFANLSDYETTLESAPRSWGVVPAVRHAMATHPYSKHFFYLDANALIMNPSKSLESHLLEKSRLDSLMLKDVPVVPPDSIIKTFSHLQPQDVDLILSTDSESLSSGSFVIKQGEFARTFLDIWFDPLYRSYNFAKAEAHALVRVILASYRVALFYDRL
;
A
#
# COMPACT_ATOMS: atom_id res chain seq x y z
N MET A 1 37.34 11.82 1.76
CA MET A 1 36.02 11.89 2.41
C MET A 1 34.98 11.77 1.30
N VAL A 2 34.63 10.54 0.92
CA VAL A 2 33.62 10.27 -0.12
C VAL A 2 32.28 10.22 0.59
N ARG A 3 31.39 11.18 0.29
CA ARG A 3 29.99 11.10 0.72
C ARG A 3 29.32 10.07 -0.19
N GLU A 4 29.05 8.88 0.33
CA GLU A 4 28.08 7.99 -0.31
C GLU A 4 26.73 8.71 -0.33
N HIS A 5 26.27 9.07 -1.53
CA HIS A 5 24.87 9.43 -1.74
C HIS A 5 24.07 8.14 -1.69
N THR A 6 23.67 7.72 -0.49
CA THR A 6 22.73 6.62 -0.28
C THR A 6 21.39 7.04 -0.85
N THR A 7 21.09 6.60 -2.08
CA THR A 7 19.76 6.74 -2.65
C THR A 7 18.74 6.06 -1.73
N PRO A 8 17.63 6.73 -1.39
CA PRO A 8 16.60 6.16 -0.52
C PRO A 8 16.03 4.88 -1.15
N ARG A 9 15.97 3.80 -0.37
CA ARG A 9 15.43 2.49 -0.79
C ARG A 9 14.12 2.26 -0.06
N SER A 10 13.03 2.03 -0.80
CA SER A 10 11.76 1.61 -0.21
C SER A 10 11.87 0.15 0.25
N VAL A 11 11.24 -0.17 1.37
CA VAL A 11 11.26 -1.51 1.95
C VAL A 11 9.89 -2.14 1.77
N ILE A 12 9.86 -3.29 1.12
CA ILE A 12 8.67 -4.12 1.06
C ILE A 12 8.90 -5.29 1.99
N LEU A 13 8.19 -5.28 3.12
CA LEU A 13 8.19 -6.39 4.05
C LEU A 13 7.22 -7.44 3.50
N THR A 14 7.77 -8.58 3.12
CA THR A 14 6.98 -9.72 2.68
C THR A 14 6.73 -10.63 3.88
N TYR A 15 5.46 -11.00 4.10
CA TYR A 15 5.07 -11.88 5.18
C TYR A 15 4.67 -13.26 4.64
N SER A 16 5.44 -14.27 5.03
CA SER A 16 5.25 -15.67 4.66
C SER A 16 4.98 -16.49 5.93
N THR A 17 3.77 -17.04 6.06
CA THR A 17 3.38 -17.81 7.26
C THR A 17 3.94 -19.23 7.29
N CYS A 18 5.09 -19.53 6.66
CA CYS A 18 5.57 -20.90 6.52
C CYS A 18 7.05 -21.07 6.96
N VAL A 19 7.20 -21.71 8.12
CA VAL A 19 8.31 -22.50 8.68
C VAL A 19 9.58 -21.79 9.20
N ALA A 20 9.66 -20.47 9.15
CA ALA A 20 10.48 -19.73 10.10
C ALA A 20 9.80 -18.38 10.38
N GLN A 21 9.50 -18.10 11.65
CA GLN A 21 8.90 -16.83 12.05
C GLN A 21 9.80 -15.67 11.62
N GLY A 22 9.45 -14.97 10.54
CA GLY A 22 10.26 -13.88 10.03
C GLY A 22 9.59 -13.11 8.89
N TYR A 23 9.87 -11.81 8.85
CA TYR A 23 9.61 -10.97 7.67
C TYR A 23 10.77 -11.16 6.69
N THR A 24 10.48 -11.27 5.41
CA THR A 24 11.51 -11.19 4.37
C THR A 24 11.49 -9.80 3.76
N ASN A 25 12.62 -9.10 3.87
CA ASN A 25 12.76 -7.75 3.38
C ASN A 25 13.09 -7.76 1.88
N PHE A 26 12.29 -7.08 1.09
CA PHE A 26 12.60 -6.78 -0.31
C PHE A 26 12.89 -5.29 -0.45
N PHE A 27 14.12 -4.95 -0.79
CA PHE A 27 14.53 -3.55 -0.98
C PHE A 27 14.42 -3.19 -2.44
N ALA A 28 13.52 -2.26 -2.75
CA ALA A 28 13.34 -1.73 -4.09
C ALA A 28 13.98 -0.34 -4.19
N ASN A 29 14.86 -0.15 -5.18
CA ASN A 29 15.29 1.18 -5.56
C ASN A 29 14.31 1.71 -6.62
N LEU A 30 13.59 2.78 -6.30
CA LEU A 30 12.61 3.36 -7.23
C LEU A 30 13.26 3.83 -8.54
N SER A 31 14.56 4.14 -8.51
CA SER A 31 15.35 4.52 -9.70
C SER A 31 15.40 3.41 -10.75
N ASP A 32 15.34 2.14 -10.34
CA ASP A 32 15.41 0.99 -11.24
C ASP A 32 14.18 0.90 -12.15
N TYR A 33 13.09 1.58 -11.77
CA TYR A 33 11.81 1.56 -12.49
C TYR A 33 11.57 2.83 -13.31
N GLU A 34 12.47 3.82 -13.31
CA GLU A 34 12.26 5.10 -14.01
C GLU A 34 11.91 4.94 -15.48
N THR A 35 12.51 3.95 -16.16
CA THR A 35 12.24 3.64 -17.57
C THR A 35 10.80 3.22 -17.84
N THR A 36 10.10 2.70 -16.83
CA THR A 36 8.69 2.29 -16.93
C THR A 36 7.71 3.43 -16.65
N LEU A 37 8.19 4.56 -16.14
CA LEU A 37 7.34 5.68 -15.69
C LEU A 37 6.98 6.66 -16.81
N GLU A 38 7.70 6.64 -17.93
CA GLU A 38 7.57 7.63 -19.02
C GLU A 38 7.73 9.06 -18.48
N SER A 39 6.66 9.86 -18.45
CA SER A 39 6.64 11.22 -17.90
C SER A 39 6.10 11.30 -16.47
N ALA A 40 5.71 10.18 -15.86
CA ALA A 40 5.11 10.15 -14.54
C ALA A 40 6.15 10.45 -13.44
N PRO A 41 5.75 11.08 -12.33
CA PRO A 41 6.63 11.31 -11.18
C PRO A 41 7.26 10.02 -10.64
N ARG A 42 8.47 10.10 -10.06
CA ARG A 42 9.21 8.96 -9.48
C ARG A 42 8.42 8.16 -8.44
N SER A 43 7.48 8.79 -7.73
CA SER A 43 6.63 8.14 -6.74
C SER A 43 5.81 6.99 -7.33
N TRP A 44 5.47 7.05 -8.63
CA TRP A 44 4.81 5.97 -9.36
C TRP A 44 5.63 4.68 -9.43
N GLY A 45 6.94 4.73 -9.18
CA GLY A 45 7.81 3.57 -9.07
C GLY A 45 7.38 2.58 -7.99
N VAL A 46 6.53 2.99 -7.03
CA VAL A 46 5.95 2.10 -6.01
C VAL A 46 5.22 0.91 -6.63
N VAL A 47 4.44 1.13 -7.68
CA VAL A 47 3.60 0.09 -8.27
C VAL A 47 4.42 -1.02 -8.92
N PRO A 48 5.36 -0.74 -9.85
CA PRO A 48 6.22 -1.78 -10.42
C PRO A 48 7.15 -2.40 -9.36
N ALA A 49 7.57 -1.65 -8.33
CA ALA A 49 8.35 -2.20 -7.22
C ALA A 49 7.58 -3.25 -6.42
N VAL A 50 6.31 -2.99 -6.08
CA VAL A 50 5.45 -3.95 -5.37
C VAL A 50 5.15 -5.16 -6.25
N ARG A 51 4.90 -4.97 -7.55
CA ARG A 51 4.76 -6.09 -8.49
C ARG A 51 6.00 -6.97 -8.55
N HIS A 52 7.17 -6.35 -8.58
CA HIS A 52 8.44 -7.08 -8.56
C HIS A 52 8.58 -7.88 -7.27
N ALA A 53 8.31 -7.28 -6.10
CA ALA A 53 8.33 -8.00 -4.83
C ALA A 53 7.37 -9.21 -4.82
N MET A 54 6.15 -9.03 -5.34
CA MET A 54 5.12 -10.08 -5.44
C MET A 54 5.50 -11.21 -6.40
N ALA A 55 6.19 -10.89 -7.50
CA ALA A 55 6.70 -11.88 -8.45
C ALA A 55 7.88 -12.67 -7.87
N THR A 56 8.77 -12.01 -7.12
CA THR A 56 9.93 -12.64 -6.47
C THR A 56 9.54 -13.52 -5.30
N HIS A 57 8.46 -13.20 -4.58
CA HIS A 57 7.99 -13.95 -3.41
C HIS A 57 6.56 -14.50 -3.61
N PRO A 58 6.36 -15.44 -4.56
CA PRO A 58 5.01 -15.89 -4.93
C PRO A 58 4.25 -16.56 -3.77
N TYR A 59 4.97 -17.13 -2.79
CA TYR A 59 4.41 -17.83 -1.63
C TYR A 59 4.07 -16.93 -0.44
N SER A 60 4.44 -15.64 -0.47
CA SER A 60 4.06 -14.69 0.58
C SER A 60 2.57 -14.34 0.48
N LYS A 61 1.92 -14.21 1.64
CA LYS A 61 0.47 -13.92 1.71
C LYS A 61 0.19 -12.43 1.71
N HIS A 62 1.03 -11.65 2.36
CA HIS A 62 0.86 -10.20 2.50
C HIS A 62 2.16 -9.50 2.18
N PHE A 63 2.04 -8.34 1.54
CA PHE A 63 3.11 -7.44 1.18
C PHE A 63 2.84 -6.11 1.86
N PHE A 64 3.71 -5.73 2.78
CA PHE A 64 3.63 -4.46 3.47
C PHE A 64 4.66 -3.51 2.85
N TYR A 65 4.18 -2.55 2.07
CA TYR A 65 5.00 -1.51 1.47
C TYR A 65 5.25 -0.41 2.49
N LEU A 66 6.51 0.00 2.63
CA LEU A 66 6.97 1.14 3.40
C LEU A 66 7.85 2.03 2.51
N ASP A 67 7.52 3.31 2.43
CA ASP A 67 8.36 4.31 1.80
C ASP A 67 9.74 4.39 2.47
N ALA A 68 10.75 4.85 1.74
CA ALA A 68 12.11 5.00 2.27
C ALA A 68 12.20 5.94 3.49
N ASN A 69 11.21 6.83 3.67
CA ASN A 69 11.13 7.75 4.82
C ASN A 69 10.23 7.22 5.95
N ALA A 70 9.64 6.04 5.81
CA ALA A 70 8.78 5.45 6.84
C ALA A 70 9.61 4.86 7.98
N LEU A 71 9.10 4.98 9.21
CA LEU A 71 9.77 4.49 10.42
C LEU A 71 8.82 3.60 11.22
N ILE A 72 9.27 2.37 11.51
CA ILE A 72 8.55 1.45 12.39
C ILE A 72 8.79 1.90 13.84
N MET A 73 7.78 2.51 14.45
CA MET A 73 7.89 3.10 15.80
C MET A 73 7.84 2.05 16.91
N ASN A 74 7.27 0.87 16.65
CA ASN A 74 7.17 -0.21 17.65
C ASN A 74 7.57 -1.56 17.05
N PRO A 75 8.87 -1.90 17.02
CA PRO A 75 9.36 -3.13 16.40
C PRO A 75 9.03 -4.39 17.22
N SER A 76 8.61 -4.23 18.48
CA SER A 76 8.27 -5.36 19.36
C SER A 76 6.90 -5.97 19.06
N LYS A 77 6.05 -5.27 18.29
CA LYS A 77 4.75 -5.78 17.87
C LYS A 77 4.83 -6.41 16.49
N SER A 78 4.21 -7.59 16.34
CA SER A 78 4.09 -8.21 15.02
C SER A 78 2.98 -7.53 14.20
N LEU A 79 3.19 -7.41 12.89
CA LEU A 79 2.19 -6.96 11.93
C LEU A 79 0.91 -7.79 12.02
N GLU A 80 1.04 -9.10 12.28
CA GLU A 80 -0.11 -9.98 12.45
C GLU A 80 -0.98 -9.57 13.64
N SER A 81 -0.40 -9.47 14.84
CA SER A 81 -1.15 -9.08 16.04
C SER A 81 -1.64 -7.64 16.02
N HIS A 82 -0.93 -6.77 15.29
CA HIS A 82 -1.26 -5.35 15.23
C HIS A 82 -2.37 -5.03 14.22
N LEU A 83 -2.40 -5.75 13.09
CA LEU A 83 -3.20 -5.39 11.93
C LEU A 83 -3.92 -6.56 11.24
N LEU A 84 -3.26 -7.70 11.03
CA LEU A 84 -3.81 -8.77 10.16
C LEU A 84 -4.76 -9.74 10.86
N GLU A 85 -4.75 -9.79 12.20
CA GLU A 85 -5.72 -10.57 12.95
C GLU A 85 -7.14 -10.09 12.69
N LYS A 86 -8.07 -11.01 12.39
CA LYS A 86 -9.44 -10.66 11.98
C LYS A 86 -10.17 -9.76 12.97
N SER A 87 -10.12 -10.11 14.27
CA SER A 87 -10.75 -9.34 15.34
C SER A 87 -10.13 -7.94 15.47
N ARG A 88 -8.81 -7.85 15.30
CA ARG A 88 -8.08 -6.60 15.35
C ARG A 88 -8.40 -5.73 14.14
N LEU A 89 -8.36 -6.29 12.94
CA LEU A 89 -8.70 -5.62 11.70
C LEU A 89 -10.14 -5.08 11.75
N ASP A 90 -11.10 -5.89 12.21
CA ASP A 90 -12.50 -5.46 12.35
C ASP A 90 -12.65 -4.24 13.26
N SER A 91 -11.87 -4.18 14.36
CA SER A 91 -11.88 -3.06 15.29
C SER A 91 -11.23 -1.78 14.74
N LEU A 92 -10.35 -1.90 13.74
CA LEU A 92 -9.61 -0.79 13.15
C LEU A 92 -10.27 -0.23 11.89
N MET A 93 -11.01 -1.08 11.16
CA MET A 93 -11.65 -0.70 9.90
C MET A 93 -12.68 0.41 10.09
N LEU A 94 -12.50 1.50 9.35
CA LEU A 94 -13.48 2.57 9.29
C LEU A 94 -14.62 2.20 8.33
N LYS A 95 -15.83 2.07 8.86
CA LYS A 95 -17.04 1.67 8.12
C LYS A 95 -18.02 2.85 8.02
N ASP A 96 -18.62 3.04 6.85
CA ASP A 96 -19.53 4.16 6.55
C ASP A 96 -18.91 5.56 6.77
N VAL A 97 -17.60 5.70 6.54
CA VAL A 97 -16.90 6.99 6.66
C VAL A 97 -16.56 7.57 5.29
N PRO A 98 -16.56 8.90 5.10
CA PRO A 98 -16.08 9.53 3.86
C PRO A 98 -14.63 9.16 3.57
N VAL A 99 -14.33 8.71 2.35
CA VAL A 99 -12.96 8.33 1.94
C VAL A 99 -12.04 9.56 1.86
N VAL A 100 -12.59 10.73 1.51
CA VAL A 100 -11.90 12.02 1.56
C VAL A 100 -12.70 12.96 2.47
N PRO A 101 -12.26 13.18 3.71
CA PRO A 101 -12.93 14.11 4.62
C PRO A 101 -12.82 15.57 4.15
N PRO A 102 -13.77 16.47 4.52
CA PRO A 102 -15.02 16.23 5.23
C PRO A 102 -16.24 15.96 4.32
N ASP A 103 -16.16 16.31 3.02
CA ASP A 103 -17.33 16.43 2.13
C ASP A 103 -17.45 15.32 1.05
N SER A 104 -16.80 14.17 1.22
CA SER A 104 -16.94 13.08 0.25
C SER A 104 -18.30 12.38 0.36
N ILE A 105 -19.09 12.48 -0.72
CA ILE A 105 -20.35 11.73 -0.90
C ILE A 105 -20.10 10.22 -0.86
N ILE A 106 -18.92 9.79 -1.29
CA ILE A 106 -18.56 8.38 -1.34
C ILE A 106 -17.91 7.97 -0.01
N LYS A 107 -18.47 6.92 0.56
CA LYS A 107 -18.10 6.37 1.86
C LYS A 107 -17.53 4.96 1.75
N THR A 108 -16.79 4.55 2.76
CA THR A 108 -16.37 3.15 2.91
C THR A 108 -17.57 2.23 3.09
N PHE A 109 -17.43 0.99 2.62
CA PHE A 109 -18.52 0.01 2.64
C PHE A 109 -18.91 -0.37 4.08
N SER A 110 -20.18 -0.17 4.42
CA SER A 110 -20.70 -0.36 5.79
C SER A 110 -20.66 -1.81 6.29
N HIS A 111 -20.81 -2.78 5.38
CA HIS A 111 -20.88 -4.21 5.71
C HIS A 111 -19.55 -4.95 5.47
N LEU A 112 -18.45 -4.22 5.26
CA LEU A 112 -17.14 -4.81 4.98
C LEU A 112 -16.71 -5.73 6.14
N GLN A 113 -16.41 -6.98 5.79
CA GLN A 113 -15.93 -7.98 6.74
C GLN A 113 -14.40 -8.14 6.61
N PRO A 114 -13.68 -8.43 7.70
CA PRO A 114 -12.22 -8.60 7.66
C PRO A 114 -11.73 -9.63 6.65
N GLN A 115 -12.51 -10.70 6.38
CA GLN A 115 -12.12 -11.72 5.40
C GLN A 115 -12.13 -11.24 3.94
N ASP A 116 -12.86 -10.17 3.65
CA ASP A 116 -13.03 -9.64 2.29
C ASP A 116 -12.05 -8.51 1.96
N VAL A 117 -11.20 -8.14 2.93
CA VAL A 117 -10.17 -7.12 2.79
C VAL A 117 -8.94 -7.71 2.11
N ASP A 118 -8.52 -7.12 1.00
CA ASP A 118 -7.28 -7.46 0.31
C ASP A 118 -6.30 -6.28 0.22
N LEU A 119 -6.74 -5.06 0.52
CA LEU A 119 -5.89 -3.86 0.62
C LEU A 119 -6.21 -3.09 1.90
N ILE A 120 -5.16 -2.72 2.63
CA ILE A 120 -5.22 -2.03 3.91
C ILE A 120 -4.40 -0.76 3.79
N LEU A 121 -5.04 0.39 3.96
CA LEU A 121 -4.45 1.73 3.80
C LEU A 121 -4.70 2.62 5.01
N SER A 122 -3.70 3.42 5.36
CA SER A 122 -3.84 4.46 6.37
C SER A 122 -4.36 5.76 5.73
N THR A 123 -5.19 6.51 6.46
CA THR A 123 -5.67 7.83 6.07
C THR A 123 -5.37 8.83 7.17
N ASP A 124 -5.06 10.07 6.80
CA ASP A 124 -5.06 11.20 7.72
C ASP A 124 -6.27 12.11 7.48
N SER A 125 -6.31 13.25 8.15
CA SER A 125 -7.40 14.24 8.04
C SER A 125 -7.48 14.91 6.67
N GLU A 126 -6.47 14.75 5.81
CA GLU A 126 -6.39 15.44 4.52
C GLU A 126 -6.38 14.50 3.31
N SER A 127 -5.84 13.28 3.44
CA SER A 127 -5.75 12.32 2.33
C SER A 127 -5.37 10.89 2.75
N LEU A 128 -5.55 9.96 1.81
CA LEU A 128 -4.98 8.61 1.89
C LEU A 128 -3.45 8.67 1.83
N SER A 129 -2.80 7.84 2.64
CA SER A 129 -1.35 7.67 2.65
C SER A 129 -0.94 6.59 1.65
N SER A 130 -0.24 6.98 0.57
CA SER A 130 0.39 6.04 -0.37
C SER A 130 1.76 5.53 0.13
N GLY A 131 2.31 6.14 1.18
CA GLY A 131 3.65 5.83 1.70
C GLY A 131 3.72 4.58 2.59
N SER A 132 2.58 4.00 2.99
CA SER A 132 2.53 2.82 3.84
C SER A 132 1.21 2.07 3.63
N PHE A 133 1.27 0.83 3.14
CA PHE A 133 0.07 0.02 2.87
C PHE A 133 0.35 -1.48 2.85
N VAL A 134 -0.67 -2.28 3.18
CA VAL A 134 -0.59 -3.75 3.08
C VAL A 134 -1.51 -4.24 1.98
N ILE A 135 -0.97 -5.06 1.09
CA ILE A 135 -1.72 -5.73 0.03
C ILE A 135 -1.59 -7.24 0.14
N LYS A 136 -2.69 -7.95 0.00
CA LYS A 136 -2.76 -9.41 0.06
C LYS A 136 -2.52 -10.02 -1.31
N GLN A 137 -1.65 -11.01 -1.38
CA GLN A 137 -1.37 -11.76 -2.62
C GLN A 137 -2.66 -12.38 -3.16
N GLY A 138 -2.96 -12.13 -4.44
CA GLY A 138 -4.16 -12.67 -5.08
C GLY A 138 -4.51 -11.98 -6.39
N GLU A 139 -5.62 -12.40 -6.99
CA GLU A 139 -6.15 -11.82 -8.23
C GLU A 139 -6.51 -10.33 -8.06
N PHE A 140 -7.10 -9.99 -6.91
CA PHE A 140 -7.40 -8.60 -6.57
C PHE A 140 -6.14 -7.73 -6.63
N ALA A 141 -5.04 -8.15 -6.01
CA ALA A 141 -3.83 -7.35 -5.97
C ALA A 141 -3.20 -7.14 -7.35
N ARG A 142 -3.21 -8.17 -8.21
CA ARG A 142 -2.73 -8.05 -9.59
C ARG A 142 -3.57 -7.04 -10.37
N THR A 143 -4.89 -7.22 -10.34
CA THR A 143 -5.85 -6.34 -11.03
C THR A 143 -5.76 -4.91 -10.51
N PHE A 144 -5.67 -4.73 -9.20
CA PHE A 144 -5.54 -3.43 -8.57
C PHE A 144 -4.24 -2.73 -9.00
N LEU A 145 -3.10 -3.42 -8.99
CA LEU A 145 -1.82 -2.83 -9.42
C LEU A 145 -1.80 -2.55 -10.94
N ASP A 146 -2.47 -3.36 -11.75
CA ASP A 146 -2.66 -3.09 -13.19
C ASP A 146 -3.47 -1.81 -13.41
N ILE A 147 -4.63 -1.68 -12.75
CA ILE A 147 -5.49 -0.49 -12.85
C ILE A 147 -4.77 0.74 -12.29
N TRP A 148 -4.11 0.60 -11.14
CA TRP A 148 -3.42 1.73 -10.52
C TRP A 148 -2.32 2.26 -11.46
N PHE A 149 -1.54 1.38 -12.09
CA PHE A 149 -0.47 1.76 -13.02
C PHE A 149 -0.94 2.09 -14.45
N ASP A 150 -2.24 2.16 -14.70
CA ASP A 150 -2.76 2.40 -16.05
C ASP A 150 -2.22 3.74 -16.62
N PRO A 151 -1.75 3.77 -17.89
CA PRO A 151 -1.26 4.99 -18.52
C PRO A 151 -2.23 6.18 -18.42
N LEU A 152 -3.54 5.97 -18.38
CA LEU A 152 -4.54 7.03 -18.21
C LEU A 152 -4.42 7.74 -16.86
N TYR A 153 -4.13 6.99 -15.78
CA TYR A 153 -3.90 7.59 -14.46
C TYR A 153 -2.51 8.21 -14.35
N ARG A 154 -1.49 7.60 -14.97
CA ARG A 154 -0.12 8.10 -14.96
C ARG A 154 0.07 9.38 -15.77
N SER A 155 -0.62 9.49 -16.91
CA SER A 155 -0.57 10.66 -17.80
C SER A 155 -1.39 11.84 -17.27
N TYR A 156 -2.35 11.57 -16.38
CA TYR A 156 -3.10 12.62 -15.71
C TYR A 156 -2.22 13.26 -14.63
N ASN A 157 -1.82 14.52 -14.84
CA ASN A 157 -0.93 15.28 -13.96
C ASN A 157 -1.61 15.67 -12.64
N PHE A 158 -1.92 14.69 -11.78
CA PHE A 158 -2.54 14.90 -10.48
C PHE A 158 -1.65 15.72 -9.55
N ALA A 159 -2.25 16.67 -8.81
CA ALA A 159 -1.53 17.51 -7.84
C ALA A 159 -0.83 16.71 -6.71
N LYS A 160 -1.34 15.51 -6.36
CA LYS A 160 -0.74 14.57 -5.41
C LYS A 160 -0.35 13.23 -6.07
N ALA A 161 0.02 13.26 -7.35
CA ALA A 161 0.50 12.11 -8.13
C ALA A 161 -0.34 10.83 -7.92
N GLU A 162 0.31 9.72 -7.56
CA GLU A 162 -0.30 8.39 -7.42
C GLU A 162 -1.32 8.31 -6.26
N ALA A 163 -1.18 9.12 -5.21
CA ALA A 163 -2.08 9.11 -4.05
C ALA A 163 -3.49 9.61 -4.41
N HIS A 164 -3.62 10.58 -5.33
CA HIS A 164 -4.93 11.03 -5.80
C HIS A 164 -5.54 10.01 -6.79
N ALA A 165 -4.72 9.42 -7.66
CA ALA A 165 -5.20 8.33 -8.53
C ALA A 165 -5.72 7.15 -7.69
N LEU A 166 -5.02 6.81 -6.62
CA LEU A 166 -5.37 5.77 -5.66
C LEU A 166 -6.78 5.97 -5.06
N VAL A 167 -7.13 7.19 -4.66
CA VAL A 167 -8.48 7.52 -4.19
C VAL A 167 -9.51 7.08 -5.24
N ARG A 168 -9.31 7.44 -6.52
CA ARG A 168 -10.28 7.12 -7.59
C ARG A 168 -10.44 5.62 -7.84
N VAL A 169 -9.34 4.86 -7.75
CA VAL A 169 -9.36 3.39 -7.92
C VAL A 169 -10.05 2.70 -6.73
N ILE A 170 -9.82 3.19 -5.51
CA ILE A 170 -10.43 2.66 -4.28
C ILE A 170 -11.95 2.90 -4.28
N LEU A 171 -12.41 4.06 -4.76
CA LEU A 171 -13.84 4.36 -4.84
C LEU A 171 -14.61 3.39 -5.75
N ALA A 172 -13.93 2.69 -6.65
CA ALA A 172 -14.51 1.67 -7.52
C ALA A 172 -14.45 0.24 -6.92
N SER A 173 -13.87 0.06 -5.72
CA SER A 173 -13.51 -1.26 -5.16
C SER A 173 -14.07 -1.51 -3.75
N TYR A 174 -14.80 -2.60 -3.54
CA TYR A 174 -15.41 -2.97 -2.24
C TYR A 174 -14.51 -3.81 -1.31
N ARG A 175 -13.19 -3.88 -1.56
CA ARG A 175 -12.25 -4.80 -0.86
C ARG A 175 -11.12 -4.06 -0.11
N VAL A 176 -11.32 -2.77 0.17
CA VAL A 176 -10.32 -1.87 0.74
C VAL A 176 -10.72 -1.47 2.15
N ALA A 177 -9.81 -1.65 3.12
CA ALA A 177 -9.95 -1.18 4.50
C ALA A 177 -9.15 0.11 4.73
N LEU A 178 -9.78 1.09 5.39
CA LEU A 178 -9.15 2.34 5.83
C LEU A 178 -9.07 2.39 7.36
N PHE A 179 -8.03 3.04 7.88
CA PHE A 179 -7.84 3.32 9.32
C PHE A 179 -7.00 4.59 9.51
N TYR A 180 -7.13 5.24 10.68
CA TYR A 180 -6.53 6.57 10.94
C TYR A 180 -5.05 6.54 11.35
N ASP A 181 -4.56 5.42 11.86
CA ASP A 181 -3.19 5.33 12.38
C ASP A 181 -2.20 5.05 11.24
N ARG A 182 -1.02 5.68 11.21
CA ARG A 182 0.00 5.35 10.20
C ARG A 182 0.65 4.01 10.59
N LEU A 183 0.69 3.05 9.65
CA LEU A 183 1.39 1.77 9.84
C LEU A 183 2.90 1.92 9.82
#